data_AF-A0A8S9IVM9-F1
#
_entry.id   AF-A0A8S9IVM9-F1
#
_cell.length_a   1.000
_cell.length_b   1.000
_cell.length_c   1.000
_cell.angle_alpha   90.00
_cell.angle_beta   90.00
_cell.angle_gamma   90.00
#
_symmetry.space_group_name_H-M   'P 1'
#
loop_
_entity.id
_entity.type
_entity.pdbx_description
1 polymer ?
#
loop_
_entity_poly.entity_id
_entity_poly.type
_entity_poly.pdbx_seq_one_letter_code
_entity_poly.pdbx_strand_id
1 'polypeptide(L)'
;MREAIAKCREMEIQRLHCHSDSASLIKAITSGEAPPELYGIMSDITFFCRSLDEFSCSWISRVQNNAADKLAKMCLVEGEAFMADT
;
A
#
# COMPACT_ATOMS: atom_id res chain seq x y z
N MET A 1 1.30 -1.53 0.63
CA MET A 1 -0.12 -1.36 0.24
C MET A 1 -0.66 -2.65 -0.36
N ARG A 2 0.03 -3.20 -1.36
CA ARG A 2 -0.25 -4.53 -1.93
C ARG A 2 -0.50 -5.60 -0.87
N GLU A 3 0.39 -5.74 0.11
CA GLU A 3 0.29 -6.72 1.20
C GLU A 3 -0.93 -6.48 2.09
N ALA A 4 -1.30 -5.22 2.32
CA ALA A 4 -2.49 -4.88 3.10
C ALA A 4 -3.76 -5.33 2.36
N ILE A 5 -3.85 -5.08 1.05
CA ILE A 5 -5.00 -5.50 0.23
C ILE A 5 -5.07 -7.04 0.15
N ALA A 6 -3.92 -7.71 -0.03
CA ALA A 6 -3.86 -9.16 0.00
C ALA A 6 -4.35 -9.74 1.33
N LYS A 7 -3.95 -9.14 2.46
CA LYS A 7 -4.42 -9.54 3.78
C LYS A 7 -5.92 -9.30 3.97
N CYS A 8 -6.45 -8.17 3.49
CA CYS A 8 -7.88 -7.90 3.51
C CYS A 8 -8.67 -8.95 2.72
N ARG A 9 -8.13 -9.40 1.58
CA ARG A 9 -8.71 -10.49 0.79
C ARG A 9 -8.74 -11.81 1.55
N GLU A 10 -7.66 -12.18 2.25
CA GLU A 10 -7.63 -13.37 3.13
C GLU A 10 -8.67 -13.27 4.26
N MET A 11 -8.96 -12.06 4.72
CA MET A 11 -9.97 -11.79 5.75
C MET A 11 -11.39 -11.64 5.18
N GLU A 12 -11.60 -11.93 3.89
CA GLU A 12 -12.88 -11.81 3.20
C GLU A 12 -13.49 -10.40 3.27
N ILE A 13 -12.66 -9.37 3.43
CA ILE A 13 -13.09 -7.98 3.43
C ILE A 13 -13.32 -7.57 1.98
N GLN A 14 -14.57 -7.30 1.63
CA GLN A 14 -14.98 -6.93 0.27
C GLN A 14 -14.99 -5.41 0.01
N ARG A 15 -14.99 -4.59 1.06
CA ARG A 15 -14.99 -3.12 0.96
C ARG A 15 -13.80 -2.54 1.68
N LEU A 16 -12.95 -1.84 0.93
CA LEU A 16 -11.67 -1.37 1.43
C LEU A 16 -11.47 0.12 1.15
N HIS A 17 -11.25 0.87 2.23
CA HIS A 17 -10.80 2.25 2.15
C HIS A 17 -9.39 2.34 2.73
N CYS A 18 -8.40 2.60 1.88
CA CYS A 18 -7.01 2.73 2.30
C CYS A 18 -6.59 4.18 2.46
N HIS A 19 -5.68 4.43 3.40
CA HIS A 19 -5.04 5.72 3.57
C HIS A 19 -3.55 5.60 3.29
N SER A 20 -2.98 6.57 2.58
CA SER A 20 -1.53 6.65 2.33
C SER A 20 -1.06 8.10 2.39
N ASP A 21 0.16 8.31 2.86
CA ASP A 21 0.84 9.61 2.81
C ASP A 21 1.58 9.85 1.48
N SER A 22 1.62 8.87 0.58
CA SER A 22 2.22 9.02 -0.75
C SER A 22 1.24 9.67 -1.72
N ALA A 23 1.39 10.98 -1.92
CA ALA A 23 0.59 11.73 -2.89
C ALA A 23 0.70 11.17 -4.31
N SER A 24 1.89 10.73 -4.71
CA SER A 24 2.15 10.13 -6.03
C SER A 24 1.34 8.84 -6.23
N LEU A 25 1.28 7.99 -5.20
CA LEU A 25 0.54 6.74 -5.24
C LEU A 25 -0.98 7.00 -5.26
N ILE A 26 -1.46 7.89 -4.40
CA ILE A 26 -2.89 8.24 -4.37
C ILE A 26 -3.31 8.86 -5.70
N LYS A 27 -2.48 9.75 -6.28
CA LYS A 27 -2.73 10.34 -7.60
C LYS A 27 -2.76 9.27 -8.69
N ALA A 28 -1.82 8.32 -8.68
CA ALA A 28 -1.82 7.20 -9.64
C ALA A 28 -3.10 6.36 -9.54
N ILE A 29 -3.57 6.08 -8.32
CA ILE A 29 -4.81 5.33 -8.07
C ILE A 29 -6.05 6.10 -8.53
N THR A 30 -6.12 7.40 -8.24
CA THR A 30 -7.32 8.21 -8.54
C THR A 30 -7.40 8.69 -9.98
N SER A 31 -6.26 8.97 -10.63
CA SER A 31 -6.23 9.44 -12.02
C SER A 31 -6.15 8.31 -13.05
N GLY A 32 -5.75 7.10 -12.63
CA GLY A 32 -5.43 5.99 -13.55
C GLY A 32 -4.12 6.19 -14.31
N GLU A 33 -3.47 7.34 -14.18
CA GLU A 33 -2.17 7.65 -14.79
C GLU A 33 -1.07 7.51 -13.74
N ALA A 34 -0.27 6.47 -13.90
CA ALA A 34 0.86 6.20 -13.02
C ALA A 34 2.19 6.40 -13.77
N PRO A 35 3.24 6.88 -13.10
CA PRO A 35 4.57 6.86 -13.68
C PRO A 35 5.07 5.41 -13.77
N PRO A 36 6.03 5.09 -14.66
CA PRO A 36 6.44 3.73 -14.95
C PRO A 36 6.90 2.93 -13.72
N GLU A 37 7.47 3.60 -12.72
CA GLU A 37 7.95 2.98 -11.48
C GLU A 37 6.80 2.44 -10.61
N LEU A 38 5.58 2.94 -10.82
CA LEU A 38 4.38 2.52 -10.09
C LEU A 38 3.51 1.52 -10.88
N TYR A 39 3.82 1.21 -12.14
CA TYR A 39 2.99 0.30 -12.95
C TYR A 39 2.86 -1.10 -12.35
N GLY A 40 3.95 -1.66 -11.80
CA GLY A 40 3.89 -2.95 -11.12
C GLY A 40 2.91 -2.93 -9.95
N ILE A 41 3.04 -1.92 -9.09
CA ILE A 41 2.18 -1.74 -7.91
C ILE A 41 0.72 -1.52 -8.33
N MET A 42 0.48 -0.71 -9.35
CA MET A 42 -0.88 -0.43 -9.86
C MET A 42 -1.54 -1.66 -10.47
N SER A 43 -0.79 -2.47 -11.21
CA SER A 43 -1.26 -3.74 -11.76
C SER A 43 -1.65 -4.70 -10.65
N ASP A 44 -0.82 -4.83 -9.62
CA ASP A 44 -1.11 -5.66 -8.45
C ASP A 44 -2.35 -5.18 -7.71
N ILE A 45 -2.43 -3.88 -7.38
CA ILE A 45 -3.60 -3.27 -6.74
C ILE A 45 -4.85 -3.59 -7.55
N THR A 46 -4.83 -3.34 -8.86
CA THR A 46 -5.97 -3.61 -9.75
C THR A 46 -6.35 -5.09 -9.74
N PHE A 47 -5.38 -6.00 -9.78
CA PHE A 47 -5.62 -7.44 -9.70
C PHE A 47 -6.31 -7.83 -8.39
N PHE A 48 -5.86 -7.31 -7.25
CA PHE A 48 -6.47 -7.58 -5.94
C PHE A 48 -7.85 -6.91 -5.79
N CYS A 49 -8.03 -5.72 -6.34
CA CYS A 49 -9.30 -4.99 -6.27
C CYS A 49 -10.42 -5.67 -7.06
N ARG A 50 -10.12 -6.54 -8.03
CA ARG A 50 -11.16 -7.31 -8.76
C ARG A 50 -12.02 -8.20 -7.87
N SER A 51 -11.51 -8.60 -6.70
CA SER A 51 -12.28 -9.39 -5.72
C SER A 51 -13.01 -8.52 -4.68
N LEU A 52 -12.88 -7.20 -4.76
CA LEU A 52 -13.51 -6.25 -3.86
C LEU A 52 -14.75 -5.65 -4.54
N ASP A 53 -15.80 -5.45 -3.76
CA ASP A 53 -16.99 -4.72 -4.20
C ASP A 53 -16.74 -3.21 -4.27
N GLU A 54 -15.91 -2.70 -3.35
CA GLU A 54 -15.59 -1.29 -3.27
C GLU A 54 -14.13 -1.08 -2.85
N PHE A 55 -13.41 -0.27 -3.61
CA PHE A 55 -12.05 0.13 -3.29
C PHE A 55 -11.88 1.62 -3.47
N SER A 56 -11.36 2.29 -2.45
CA SER A 56 -11.01 3.70 -2.51
C SER A 56 -9.77 4.00 -1.69
N CYS A 57 -9.07 5.07 -2.06
CA CYS A 57 -7.84 5.49 -1.41
C CYS A 57 -7.85 7.00 -1.16
N SER A 58 -7.45 7.40 0.04
CA SER A 58 -7.33 8.81 0.42
C SER A 58 -5.90 9.16 0.82
N TRP A 59 -5.48 10.36 0.44
CA TRP A 59 -4.25 10.92 0.95
C TRP A 59 -4.42 11.40 2.39
N ILE A 60 -3.44 11.10 3.25
CA ILE A 60 -3.35 11.62 4.61
C ILE A 60 -1.97 12.24 4.84
N SER A 61 -1.86 13.16 5.80
CA SER A 61 -0.55 13.69 6.15
C SER A 61 0.35 12.61 6.77
N ARG A 62 1.67 12.72 6.59
CA ARG A 62 2.64 11.78 7.19
C ARG A 62 2.54 11.68 8.71
N VAL A 63 2.12 12.76 9.37
CA VAL A 63 1.86 12.78 10.83
C VAL A 63 0.72 11.83 11.20
N GLN A 64 -0.31 11.74 10.36
CA GLN A 64 -1.43 10.82 10.54
C GLN A 64 -1.06 9.37 10.14
N ASN A 65 -0.12 9.20 9.21
CA ASN A 65 0.36 7.87 8.80
C ASN A 65 1.50 7.32 9.69
N ASN A 66 1.65 7.82 10.91
CA ASN A 66 2.77 7.50 11.80
C ASN A 66 2.86 6.00 12.13
N ALA A 67 1.73 5.33 12.34
CA ALA A 67 1.73 3.89 12.65
C ALA A 67 2.30 3.06 11.49
N ALA A 68 1.88 3.33 10.25
CA ALA A 68 2.40 2.61 9.08
C ALA A 68 3.85 2.97 8.79
N ASP A 69 4.25 4.25 8.91
CA ASP A 69 5.63 4.70 8.74
C ASP A 69 6.56 4.06 9.79
N LYS A 70 6.13 3.94 11.05
CA LYS A 70 6.86 3.21 12.09
C LYS A 70 7.00 1.73 11.75
N LEU A 71 5.92 1.06 11.35
CA LEU A 71 5.96 -0.36 10.97
C LEU A 71 6.93 -0.58 9.81
N ALA A 72 6.87 0.26 8.77
CA ALA A 72 7.78 0.18 7.64
C ALA A 72 9.25 0.37 8.06
N LYS A 73 9.53 1.34 8.96
CA LYS A 73 10.87 1.55 9.50
C LYS A 73 11.37 0.39 10.34
N MET A 74 10.51 -0.22 11.16
CA MET A 74 10.90 -1.40 11.96
C MET A 74 11.28 -2.57 11.05
N CYS A 75 10.48 -2.85 10.01
CA CYS A 75 10.83 -3.89 9.03
C CYS A 75 12.10 -3.58 8.24
N LEU A 76 12.40 -2.31 7.97
CA LEU A 76 13.64 -1.91 7.32
C LEU A 76 14.86 -2.23 8.21
N VAL A 77 14.79 -1.87 9.50
CA VAL A 77 15.88 -2.09 10.46
C VAL A 77 16.08 -3.58 10.76
N GLU A 78 15.00 -4.36 10.88
CA GLU A 78 15.10 -5.83 11.03
C GLU A 78 15.69 -6.49 9.78
N GLY A 79 15.37 -5.99 8.59
CA GLY A 79 15.98 -6.46 7.33
C GLY A 79 17.48 -6.16 7.25
N GLU A 80 17.92 -4.99 7.70
CA GLU A 80 19.34 -4.63 7.76
C GLU A 80 20.11 -5.45 8.79
N ALA A 81 19.51 -5.74 9.95
CA ALA A 81 20.11 -6.62 10.95
C ALA A 81 20.29 -8.06 10.43
N PHE A 82 19.34 -8.57 9.65
CA PHE A 82 19.44 -9.90 9.05
C PHE A 82 20.50 -9.99 7.94
N MET A 83 20.75 -8.89 7.22
CA MET A 83 21.78 -8.83 6.17
C MET A 83 23.20 -8.55 6.70
N ALA A 84 23.35 -8.03 7.92
CA ALA A 84 24.65 -7.79 8.54
C ALA A 84 25.30 -9.05 9.16
N ASP A 85 24.51 -10.11 9.38
CA ASP A 85 24.96 -11.40 9.93
C ASP A 85 25.33 -12.45 8.84
N THR A 86 25.43 -12.06 7.56
CA THR A 86 25.93 -12.91 6.45
C THR A 86 27.26 -12.38 5.90
#